data_AF-A0A8T4BIQ9-F1
#
_entry.id   AF-A0A8T4BIQ9-F1
#
_cell.length_a   1.000
_cell.length_b   1.000
_cell.length_c   1.000
_cell.angle_alpha   90.00
_cell.angle_beta   90.00
_cell.angle_gamma   90.00
#
_symmetry.space_group_name_H-M   'P 1'
#
loop_
_entity.id
_entity.type
_entity.pdbx_description
1 polymer ?
#
loop_
_entity_poly.entity_id
_entity_poly.type
_entity_poly.pdbx_seq_one_letter_code
_entity_poly.pdbx_strand_id
1 'polypeptide(L)'
;MDFHPKDLPISKIYDLKDEKEALAAVENMVKLGFKNRKEGFKVLMPKESKIAKRIGYTVTTGVTHGLRQKNETRDIRYWTYHHDDEHFAIVLISNDTLTELGF
;
A
#
# COMPACT_ATOMS: atom_id res chain seq x y z
N MET A 1 5.54 5.92 22.14
CA MET A 1 6.14 4.92 21.23
C MET A 1 6.28 5.61 19.89
N ASP A 2 7.47 5.63 19.30
CA ASP A 2 7.66 6.10 17.93
C ASP A 2 7.20 4.98 16.99
N PHE A 3 5.97 5.09 16.49
CA PHE A 3 5.44 4.17 15.50
C PHE A 3 6.14 4.38 14.16
N HIS A 4 6.79 3.34 13.62
CA HIS A 4 7.28 3.35 12.25
C HIS A 4 6.46 2.39 11.38
N PRO A 5 5.96 2.80 10.20
CA PRO A 5 5.24 1.92 9.27
C PRO A 5 6.03 0.70 8.76
N LYS A 6 7.32 0.58 9.10
CA LYS A 6 8.17 -0.57 8.79
C LYS A 6 7.84 -1.77 9.69
N ASP A 7 7.32 -1.49 10.90
CA ASP A 7 7.00 -2.48 11.92
C ASP A 7 5.62 -3.13 11.71
N LEU A 8 4.81 -2.59 10.79
CA LEU A 8 3.54 -3.18 10.43
C LEU A 8 3.75 -4.56 9.78
N PRO A 9 2.96 -5.58 10.14
CA PRO A 9 3.01 -6.88 9.50
C PRO A 9 2.56 -6.77 8.03
N ILE A 10 3.32 -7.37 7.11
CA ILE A 10 3.10 -7.25 5.67
C ILE A 10 2.85 -8.62 5.06
N SER A 11 1.71 -8.77 4.39
CA SER A 11 1.31 -10.00 3.71
C SER A 11 2.06 -10.18 2.39
N LYS A 12 2.26 -9.08 1.67
CA LYS A 12 2.89 -9.08 0.36
C LYS A 12 3.58 -7.76 0.05
N ILE A 13 4.74 -7.87 -0.58
CA ILE A 13 5.55 -6.77 -1.07
C ILE A 13 5.48 -6.77 -2.60
N TYR A 14 5.27 -5.60 -3.20
CA TYR A 14 5.29 -5.38 -4.63
C TYR A 14 6.46 -4.46 -4.95
N ASP A 15 7.44 -4.95 -5.69
CA ASP A 15 8.54 -4.15 -6.20
C ASP A 15 8.19 -3.68 -7.61
N LEU A 16 7.90 -2.38 -7.75
CA LEU A 16 7.28 -1.81 -8.93
C LEU A 16 8.23 -0.89 -9.68
N LYS A 17 8.38 -1.12 -10.97
CA LYS A 17 9.28 -0.33 -11.83
C LYS A 17 8.57 0.78 -12.57
N ASP A 18 7.28 0.61 -12.85
CA ASP A 18 6.51 1.56 -13.63
C ASP A 18 5.01 1.60 -13.24
N GLU A 19 4.28 2.46 -13.93
CA GLU A 19 2.85 2.66 -13.73
C GLU A 19 2.00 1.44 -14.12
N LYS A 20 2.43 0.63 -15.10
CA LYS A 20 1.71 -0.55 -15.55
C LYS A 20 1.76 -1.65 -14.50
N GLU A 21 2.93 -1.86 -13.90
CA GLU A 21 3.08 -2.77 -12.76
C GLU A 21 2.28 -2.28 -11.55
N ALA A 22 2.20 -0.95 -11.33
CA ALA A 22 1.35 -0.37 -10.28
C ALA A 22 -0.14 -0.70 -10.47
N LEU A 23 -0.66 -0.61 -11.69
CA LEU A 23 -2.05 -1.00 -11.99
C LEU A 23 -2.29 -2.49 -11.68
N ALA A 24 -1.38 -3.37 -12.10
CA ALA A 24 -1.48 -4.79 -11.82
C ALA A 24 -1.42 -5.09 -10.31
N ALA A 25 -0.57 -4.37 -9.57
CA ALA A 25 -0.48 -4.49 -8.12
C ALA A 25 -1.77 -4.02 -7.43
N VAL A 26 -2.35 -2.91 -7.87
CA VAL A 26 -3.66 -2.41 -7.38
C VAL A 26 -4.74 -3.45 -7.58
N GLU A 27 -4.88 -3.99 -8.80
CA GLU A 27 -5.86 -5.03 -9.09
C GLU A 27 -5.69 -6.23 -8.17
N ASN A 28 -4.45 -6.63 -7.91
CA ASN A 28 -4.14 -7.73 -7.01
C ASN A 28 -4.50 -7.42 -5.54
N MET A 29 -4.16 -6.23 -5.03
CA MET A 29 -4.49 -5.81 -3.66
C MET A 29 -6.01 -5.74 -3.46
N VAL A 30 -6.72 -5.12 -4.40
CA VAL A 30 -8.19 -5.03 -4.38
C VAL A 30 -8.81 -6.41 -4.49
N LYS A 31 -8.23 -7.32 -5.30
CA LYS A 31 -8.69 -8.71 -5.39
C LYS A 31 -8.54 -9.44 -4.05
N LEU A 32 -7.38 -9.29 -3.41
CA LEU A 32 -7.06 -9.92 -2.13
C LEU A 32 -7.83 -9.32 -0.95
N GLY A 33 -8.24 -8.06 -1.07
CA GLY A 33 -8.97 -7.32 -0.05
C GLY A 33 -8.09 -6.96 1.15
N PHE A 34 -8.57 -6.00 1.95
CA PHE A 34 -7.90 -5.56 3.18
C PHE A 34 -8.64 -6.00 4.45
N LYS A 35 -9.91 -6.42 4.31
CA LYS A 35 -10.78 -6.83 5.43
C LYS A 35 -10.37 -8.19 6.00
N ASN A 36 -10.52 -8.37 7.31
CA ASN A 36 -10.22 -9.61 8.04
C ASN A 36 -8.76 -10.10 7.87
N ARG A 37 -7.85 -9.20 7.49
CA ARG A 37 -6.42 -9.47 7.44
C ARG A 37 -5.76 -8.82 8.65
N LYS A 38 -4.77 -9.49 9.21
CA LYS A 38 -3.90 -8.93 10.27
C LYS A 38 -2.65 -8.24 9.71
N GLU A 39 -2.59 -8.09 8.39
CA GLU A 39 -1.40 -7.70 7.64
C GLU A 39 -1.77 -6.68 6.56
N GLY A 40 -0.84 -5.77 6.25
CA GLY A 40 -0.94 -4.83 5.15
C GLY A 40 -0.24 -5.28 3.87
N PHE A 41 -0.22 -4.39 2.89
CA PHE A 41 0.58 -4.52 1.67
C PHE A 41 1.68 -3.46 1.66
N LYS A 42 2.83 -3.81 1.07
CA LYS A 42 3.93 -2.87 0.87
C LYS A 42 4.22 -2.75 -0.62
N VAL A 43 4.42 -1.53 -1.08
CA VAL A 43 4.88 -1.21 -2.41
C VAL A 43 6.25 -0.59 -2.29
N LEU A 44 7.23 -1.13 -3.01
CA LEU A 44 8.51 -0.50 -3.26
C LEU A 44 8.43 0.19 -4.62
N MET A 45 8.93 1.41 -4.68
CA MET A 45 8.97 2.21 -5.89
C MET A 45 10.37 2.82 -6.04
N PRO A 46 10.94 2.86 -7.26
CA PRO A 46 12.26 3.42 -7.49
C PRO A 46 12.29 4.89 -7.07
N LYS A 47 13.41 5.36 -6.54
CA LYS A 47 13.61 6.76 -6.15
C LYS A 47 13.70 7.75 -7.32
N GLU A 48 13.31 7.34 -8.53
CA GLU A 48 13.14 8.27 -9.62
C GLU A 48 11.88 9.12 -9.40
N SER A 49 12.06 10.42 -9.16
CA SER A 49 11.01 11.35 -8.69
C SER A 49 9.70 11.30 -9.50
N LYS A 50 9.78 11.22 -10.83
CA LYS A 50 8.58 11.17 -11.68
C LYS A 50 7.87 9.82 -11.60
N ILE A 51 8.63 8.72 -11.66
CA ILE A 51 8.09 7.37 -11.61
C ILE A 51 7.49 7.08 -10.22
N ALA A 52 8.22 7.41 -9.15
CA ALA A 52 7.74 7.26 -7.77
C ALA A 52 6.40 7.97 -7.55
N LYS A 53 6.27 9.22 -8.00
CA LYS A 53 5.01 9.98 -7.88
C LYS A 53 3.85 9.34 -8.64
N ARG A 54 4.10 8.85 -9.86
CA ARG A 54 3.07 8.16 -10.65
C ARG A 54 2.65 6.87 -9.99
N ILE A 55 3.60 6.02 -9.59
CA ILE A 55 3.32 4.76 -8.89
C ILE A 55 2.53 5.05 -7.61
N GLY A 56 2.97 6.00 -6.78
CA GLY A 56 2.29 6.33 -5.53
C GLY A 56 0.85 6.83 -5.74
N TYR A 57 0.64 7.69 -6.73
CA TYR A 57 -0.71 8.15 -7.09
C TYR A 57 -1.58 6.98 -7.59
N THR A 58 -1.07 6.17 -8.52
CA THR A 58 -1.76 5.01 -9.08
C THR A 58 -2.15 4.01 -7.99
N VAL A 59 -1.26 3.72 -7.05
CA VAL A 59 -1.53 2.80 -5.94
C VAL A 59 -2.62 3.36 -5.01
N THR A 60 -2.46 4.59 -4.53
CA THR A 60 -3.38 5.16 -3.53
C THR A 60 -4.78 5.41 -4.10
N THR A 61 -4.87 6.02 -5.29
CA THR A 61 -6.14 6.26 -5.97
C THR A 61 -6.75 4.96 -6.49
N GLY A 62 -5.94 4.08 -7.06
CA GLY A 62 -6.39 2.81 -7.63
C GLY A 62 -6.99 1.87 -6.59
N VAL A 63 -6.33 1.71 -5.43
CA VAL A 63 -6.88 0.90 -4.32
C VAL A 63 -8.21 1.47 -3.84
N THR A 64 -8.28 2.78 -3.59
CA THR A 64 -9.51 3.45 -3.16
C THR A 64 -10.65 3.26 -4.16
N HIS A 65 -10.34 3.39 -5.45
CA HIS A 65 -11.31 3.22 -6.53
C HIS A 65 -11.78 1.78 -6.66
N GLY A 66 -10.87 0.81 -6.64
CA GLY A 66 -11.20 -0.61 -6.76
C GLY A 66 -12.02 -1.13 -5.58
N LEU A 67 -11.70 -0.72 -4.35
CA LEU A 67 -12.50 -1.07 -3.17
C LEU A 67 -13.92 -0.49 -3.26
N ARG A 68 -14.06 0.74 -3.79
CA ARG A 68 -15.38 1.35 -4.06
C ARG A 68 -16.20 0.51 -5.03
N GLN A 69 -15.61 0.06 -6.13
CA GLN A 69 -16.31 -0.75 -7.14
C GLN A 69 -16.79 -2.09 -6.57
N LYS A 70 -16.04 -2.66 -5.62
CA LYS A 70 -16.41 -3.88 -4.90
C LYS A 70 -17.38 -3.69 -3.74
N ASN A 71 -17.77 -2.44 -3.45
CA ASN A 71 -18.56 -2.09 -2.27
C ASN A 71 -17.89 -2.53 -0.95
N GLU A 72 -16.55 -2.49 -0.91
CA GLU A 72 -15.74 -2.75 0.27
C GLU A 72 -15.40 -1.45 1.02
N THR A 73 -14.98 -1.57 2.29
CA THR A 73 -14.52 -0.42 3.06
C THR A 73 -13.30 0.23 2.41
N ARG A 74 -13.27 1.56 2.42
CA ARG A 74 -12.17 2.37 1.90
C ARG A 74 -11.33 2.96 3.03
N ASP A 75 -11.59 2.56 4.27
CA ASP A 75 -10.85 3.02 5.44
C ASP A 75 -9.47 2.34 5.51
N ILE A 76 -8.63 2.73 4.56
CA ILE A 76 -7.27 2.24 4.37
C ILE A 76 -6.32 3.36 4.76
N ARG A 77 -5.45 3.07 5.73
CA ARG A 77 -4.33 3.95 6.06
C ARG A 77 -3.13 3.61 5.20
N TYR A 78 -2.36 4.63 4.87
CA TYR A 78 -1.09 4.44 4.21
C TYR A 78 -0.04 5.45 4.66
N TRP A 79 1.21 5.04 4.54
CA TRP A 79 2.37 5.89 4.81
C TRP A 79 3.42 5.68 3.72
N THR A 80 4.08 6.77 3.34
CA THR A 80 5.20 6.76 2.41
C THR A 80 6.47 7.13 3.16
N TYR A 81 7.55 6.37 2.98
CA TYR A 81 8.84 6.64 3.63
C TYR A 81 10.03 6.18 2.77
N HIS A 82 11.22 6.64 3.11
CA HIS A 82 12.47 6.16 2.51
C HIS A 82 12.78 4.74 2.99
N HIS A 83 12.73 3.75 2.10
CA HIS A 83 12.91 2.36 2.48
C HIS A 83 14.39 2.00 2.63
N ASP A 84 15.13 2.16 1.54
CA ASP A 84 16.56 1.94 1.37
C ASP A 84 17.12 3.04 0.44
N ASP A 85 18.32 2.85 -0.14
CA ASP A 85 18.96 3.82 -1.03
C ASP A 85 18.29 3.95 -2.40
N GLU A 86 17.63 2.89 -2.88
CA GLU A 86 17.08 2.78 -4.23
C GLU A 86 15.56 2.95 -4.28
N HIS A 87 14.87 2.72 -3.15
CA HIS A 87 13.42 2.65 -3.07
C HIS A 87 12.81 3.60 -2.05
N PHE A 88 11.69 4.19 -2.43
CA PHE A 88 10.66 4.58 -1.48
C PHE A 88 9.73 3.39 -1.22
N ALA A 89 9.09 3.37 -0.04
CA ALA A 89 8.03 2.42 0.25
C ALA A 89 6.71 3.13 0.54
N ILE A 90 5.61 2.51 0.11
CA ILE A 90 4.25 2.79 0.59
C ILE A 90 3.77 1.55 1.33
N VAL A 91 3.30 1.70 2.55
CA VAL A 91 2.59 0.64 3.27
C VAL A 91 1.12 0.99 3.32
N LEU A 92 0.24 0.04 3.00
CA LEU A 92 -1.22 0.17 3.03
C LEU A 92 -1.81 -0.89 3.95
N ILE A 93 -2.68 -0.51 4.87
CA ILE A 93 -3.35 -1.43 5.81
C ILE A 93 -4.73 -0.89 6.17
N SER A 94 -5.67 -1.78 6.48
CA SER A 94 -7.00 -1.34 6.93
C SER A 94 -6.90 -0.69 8.31
N ASN A 95 -7.72 0.33 8.55
CA ASN A 95 -7.77 1.02 9.84
C ASN A 95 -8.31 0.09 10.96
N ASP A 96 -9.21 -0.84 10.63
CA ASP A 96 -9.69 -1.88 11.54
C ASP A 96 -8.52 -2.76 12.02
N THR A 97 -7.71 -3.25 11.09
CA THR A 97 -6.51 -4.06 11.39
C THR A 97 -5.51 -3.28 12.22
N LEU A 98 -5.28 -2.01 11.89
CA LEU A 98 -4.34 -1.16 12.62
C LEU A 98 -4.75 -1.04 14.10
N THR A 99 -6.04 -0.83 14.34
CA THR A 99 -6.63 -0.74 15.68
C THR A 99 -6.50 -2.08 16.43
N GLU A 100 -6.74 -3.21 15.77
CA GLU A 100 -6.56 -4.55 16.37
C GLU A 100 -5.11 -4.84 16.78
N LEU A 101 -4.14 -4.27 16.06
CA LEU A 101 -2.71 -4.42 16.37
C LEU A 101 -2.24 -3.49 17.51
N GLY A 102 -3.09 -2.59 18.00
CA GLY A 102 -2.79 -1.68 19.11
C GLY A 102 -1.97 -0.45 18.72
N PHE A 103 -2.04 -0.04 17.45
CA PHE A 103 -1.43 1.20 16.95
C PHE A 103 -2.41 2.38 16.95
#